data_AF-A0A8S9R5M0-F1
#
_entry.id   AF-A0A8S9R5M0-F1
#
_cell.length_a   1.000
_cell.length_b   1.000
_cell.length_c   1.000
_cell.angle_alpha   90.00
_cell.angle_beta   90.00
_cell.angle_gamma   90.00
#
_symmetry.space_group_name_H-M   'P 1'
#
loop_
_entity.id
_entity.type
_entity.pdbx_description
1 polymer ?
#
loop_
_entity_poly.entity_id
_entity_poly.type
_entity_poly.pdbx_seq_one_letter_code
_entity_poly.pdbx_strand_id
1 'polypeptide(L)'
;MIGTYFLIFAGCGVVVVNVLYGGTVTFPGICVTWGLIVMVMIYSTGHISGAHFNPAVTLTFAVFRRFPWYQVPLYIGAQLTGSLLGSLTLKLMFHVTPAAYFGTTPSDSAAQALAAEIIISFLLMFVISGVATDNRAVGELAGIAVGMTIMLNVFVAGPVSGASMNPARSLGPAIVMGVYDGLWIYIVGPLVGIMAGGFVYNLIRFTDKPLKELTRNGSFLRSASPKHKTSTSKS
;
A
#
# COMPACT_ATOMS: atom_id res chain seq x y z
N MET A 1 -5.63 -1.37 12.88
CA MET A 1 -6.75 -2.29 13.16
C MET A 1 -8.06 -1.79 12.58
N ILE A 2 -8.67 -0.73 13.12
CA ILE A 2 -10.01 -0.26 12.71
C ILE A 2 -10.10 0.04 11.20
N GLY A 3 -9.12 0.75 10.63
CA GLY A 3 -9.12 1.01 9.19
C GLY A 3 -9.06 -0.25 8.32
N THR A 4 -8.20 -1.22 8.66
CA THR A 4 -8.16 -2.50 7.94
C THR A 4 -9.44 -3.31 8.16
N TYR A 5 -10.05 -3.28 9.34
CA TYR A 5 -11.34 -3.90 9.60
C TYR A 5 -12.41 -3.38 8.63
N PHE A 6 -12.58 -2.06 8.54
CA PHE A 6 -13.60 -1.48 7.67
C PHE A 6 -13.27 -1.63 6.18
N LEU A 7 -11.99 -1.58 5.81
CA LEU A 7 -11.53 -1.90 4.45
C LEU A 7 -11.98 -3.29 4.03
N ILE A 8 -11.81 -4.29 4.91
CA ILE A 8 -12.24 -5.66 4.61
C ILE A 8 -13.76 -5.81 4.70
N PHE A 9 -14.38 -5.26 5.74
CA PHE A 9 -15.83 -5.31 5.89
C PHE A 9 -16.56 -4.74 4.66
N ALA A 10 -16.18 -3.56 4.17
CA ALA A 10 -16.84 -2.97 3.01
C ALA A 10 -16.33 -3.57 1.67
N GLY A 11 -15.01 -3.66 1.49
CA GLY A 11 -14.41 -4.10 0.23
C GLY A 11 -14.64 -5.58 -0.08
N CYS A 12 -14.50 -6.46 0.91
CA CYS A 12 -14.90 -7.86 0.73
C CYS A 12 -16.41 -8.04 0.88
N GLY A 13 -17.08 -7.26 1.72
CA GLY A 13 -18.53 -7.35 1.91
C GLY A 13 -19.31 -7.06 0.63
N VAL A 14 -18.85 -6.10 -0.18
CA VAL A 14 -19.51 -5.83 -1.47
C VAL A 14 -19.37 -6.99 -2.45
N VAL A 15 -18.26 -7.75 -2.39
CA VAL A 15 -18.08 -8.98 -3.18
C VAL A 15 -19.04 -10.06 -2.71
N VAL A 16 -19.16 -10.26 -1.39
CA VAL A 16 -20.14 -11.18 -0.81
C VAL A 16 -21.56 -10.83 -1.25
N VAL A 17 -21.94 -9.54 -1.13
CA VAL A 17 -23.27 -9.07 -1.55
C VAL A 17 -23.49 -9.33 -3.03
N ASN A 18 -22.52 -9.03 -3.88
CA ASN A 18 -22.64 -9.26 -5.31
C ASN A 18 -22.85 -10.75 -5.63
N VAL A 19 -22.16 -11.67 -4.95
CA VAL A 19 -22.32 -13.11 -5.18
C VAL A 19 -23.66 -13.62 -4.64
N LEU A 20 -24.03 -13.28 -3.41
CA LEU A 20 -25.22 -13.84 -2.76
C LEU A 20 -26.53 -13.27 -3.27
N TYR A 21 -26.53 -12.03 -3.74
CA TYR A 21 -27.74 -11.34 -4.19
C TYR A 21 -27.78 -11.17 -5.72
N GLY A 22 -27.25 -12.14 -6.46
CA GLY A 22 -27.46 -12.25 -7.91
C GLY A 22 -26.83 -11.14 -8.76
N GLY A 23 -25.70 -10.60 -8.34
CA GLY A 23 -24.93 -9.64 -9.14
C GLY A 23 -25.42 -8.19 -9.09
N THR A 24 -26.25 -7.83 -8.11
CA THR A 24 -26.90 -6.51 -8.00
C THR A 24 -25.93 -5.32 -7.93
N VAL A 25 -24.75 -5.52 -7.35
CA VAL A 25 -23.72 -4.46 -7.25
C VAL A 25 -23.03 -4.26 -8.59
N THR A 26 -22.84 -5.33 -9.37
CA THR A 26 -22.03 -5.40 -10.59
C THR A 26 -20.55 -5.09 -10.37
N PHE A 27 -19.70 -5.39 -11.36
CA PHE A 27 -18.26 -5.17 -11.26
C PHE A 27 -17.88 -3.68 -11.01
N PRO A 28 -18.47 -2.68 -11.69
CA PRO A 28 -18.22 -1.27 -11.36
C PRO A 28 -18.52 -0.89 -9.91
N GLY A 29 -19.59 -1.41 -9.31
CA GLY A 29 -19.93 -1.11 -7.91
C GLY A 29 -18.91 -1.70 -6.92
N ILE A 30 -18.34 -2.86 -7.24
CA ILE A 30 -17.22 -3.45 -6.48
C ILE A 30 -15.99 -2.50 -6.55
N CYS A 31 -15.62 -2.06 -7.76
CA CYS A 31 -14.49 -1.17 -7.98
C CYS A 31 -14.61 0.14 -7.20
N VAL A 32 -15.78 0.78 -7.29
CA VAL A 32 -16.08 2.03 -6.59
C VAL A 32 -16.01 1.84 -5.08
N THR A 33 -16.58 0.75 -4.55
CA THR A 33 -16.58 0.49 -3.10
C THR A 33 -15.16 0.34 -2.54
N TRP A 34 -14.27 -0.37 -3.24
CA TRP A 34 -12.87 -0.52 -2.83
C TRP A 34 -12.13 0.82 -2.74
N GLY A 35 -12.33 1.70 -3.72
CA GLY A 35 -11.73 3.04 -3.69
C GLY A 35 -12.31 3.94 -2.60
N LEU A 36 -13.65 3.97 -2.49
CA LEU A 36 -14.35 4.82 -1.55
C LEU A 36 -14.03 4.48 -0.10
N ILE A 37 -14.01 3.19 0.26
CA ILE A 37 -13.72 2.81 1.65
C ILE A 37 -12.31 3.22 2.07
N VAL A 38 -11.33 3.09 1.17
CA VAL A 38 -9.96 3.51 1.46
C VAL A 38 -9.87 5.02 1.58
N MET A 39 -10.50 5.76 0.67
CA MET A 39 -10.58 7.23 0.77
C MET A 39 -11.17 7.68 2.12
N VAL A 40 -12.31 7.11 2.51
CA VAL A 40 -12.97 7.42 3.79
C VAL A 40 -12.03 7.13 4.95
N MET A 41 -11.42 5.94 5.01
CA MET A 41 -10.54 5.58 6.13
C MET A 41 -9.25 6.42 6.18
N ILE A 42 -8.71 6.84 5.04
CA ILE A 42 -7.56 7.77 4.99
C ILE A 42 -7.96 9.12 5.57
N TYR A 43 -9.08 9.70 5.16
CA TYR A 43 -9.52 10.99 5.73
C TYR A 43 -9.85 10.89 7.21
N SER A 44 -10.46 9.79 7.65
CA SER A 44 -10.83 9.61 9.06
C SER A 44 -9.64 9.30 9.98
N THR A 45 -8.63 8.57 9.52
CA THR A 45 -7.58 8.03 10.42
C THR A 45 -6.14 8.25 9.95
N GLY A 46 -5.94 8.90 8.80
CA GLY A 46 -4.63 9.22 8.23
C GLY A 46 -3.81 10.13 9.14
N HIS A 47 -4.44 11.18 9.68
CA HIS A 47 -3.79 12.11 10.62
C HIS A 47 -3.45 11.46 11.98
N ILE A 48 -4.06 10.33 12.33
CA ILE A 48 -3.82 9.61 13.59
C ILE A 48 -2.67 8.60 13.43
N SER A 49 -2.67 7.83 12.35
CA SER A 49 -1.84 6.63 12.23
C SER A 49 -1.03 6.52 10.94
N GLY A 50 -1.19 7.46 10.01
CA GLY A 50 -0.67 7.36 8.64
C GLY A 50 -1.50 6.48 7.70
N ALA A 51 -2.55 5.81 8.21
CA ALA A 51 -3.52 5.06 7.42
C ALA A 51 -2.92 4.05 6.43
N HIS A 52 -1.88 3.28 6.81
CA HIS A 52 -1.23 2.37 5.86
C HIS A 52 -2.17 1.25 5.40
N PHE A 53 -2.93 0.67 6.35
CA PHE A 53 -3.86 -0.47 6.19
C PHE A 53 -3.33 -1.72 5.47
N ASN A 54 -2.05 -1.73 5.12
CA ASN A 54 -1.40 -2.64 4.22
C ASN A 54 0.02 -2.97 4.73
N PRO A 55 0.34 -4.24 4.98
CA PRO A 55 1.66 -4.65 5.45
C PRO A 55 2.79 -4.24 4.50
N ALA A 56 2.57 -4.35 3.19
CA ALA A 56 3.58 -3.98 2.19
C ALA A 56 3.85 -2.47 2.19
N VAL A 57 2.81 -1.62 2.30
CA VAL A 57 2.98 -0.16 2.46
C VAL A 57 3.76 0.17 3.74
N THR A 58 3.43 -0.50 4.84
CA THR A 58 4.09 -0.30 6.14
C THR A 58 5.59 -0.63 6.06
N LEU A 59 5.93 -1.77 5.45
CA LEU A 59 7.31 -2.17 5.23
C LEU A 59 8.05 -1.18 4.33
N THR A 60 7.45 -0.76 3.22
CA THR A 60 8.06 0.20 2.30
C THR A 60 8.32 1.54 2.96
N PHE A 61 7.39 2.06 3.77
CA PHE A 61 7.65 3.26 4.56
C PHE A 61 8.78 3.08 5.58
N ALA A 62 8.91 1.91 6.20
CA ALA A 62 10.03 1.63 7.10
C ALA A 62 11.37 1.57 6.36
N VAL A 63 11.43 0.91 5.20
CA VAL A 63 12.61 0.87 4.31
C VAL A 63 13.08 2.26 3.93
N PHE A 64 12.15 3.15 3.59
CA PHE A 64 12.48 4.54 3.25
C PHE A 64 12.54 5.49 4.44
N ARG A 65 12.67 4.96 5.67
CA ARG A 65 12.83 5.71 6.93
C ARG A 65 11.72 6.73 7.19
N ARG A 66 10.52 6.47 6.67
CA ARG A 66 9.28 7.22 6.92
C ARG A 66 8.45 6.62 8.05
N PHE A 67 8.75 5.39 8.47
CA PHE A 67 8.10 4.72 9.59
C PHE A 67 9.13 3.98 10.46
N PRO A 68 9.06 4.07 11.80
CA PRO A 68 10.03 3.42 12.67
C PRO A 68 9.91 1.89 12.64
N TRP A 69 11.04 1.21 12.39
CA TRP A 69 11.11 -0.25 12.30
C TRP A 69 10.57 -0.98 13.52
N TYR A 70 10.77 -0.45 14.74
CA TYR A 70 10.27 -1.09 15.96
C TYR A 70 8.74 -1.11 16.06
N GLN A 71 8.03 -0.21 15.36
CA GLN A 71 6.56 -0.20 15.34
C GLN A 71 5.99 -1.13 14.25
N VAL A 72 6.79 -1.54 13.28
CA VAL A 72 6.34 -2.35 12.13
C VAL A 72 5.63 -3.64 12.57
N PRO A 73 6.16 -4.46 13.50
CA PRO A 73 5.49 -5.70 13.90
C PRO A 73 4.11 -5.46 14.50
N LEU A 74 3.98 -4.45 15.37
CA LEU A 74 2.70 -4.10 16.00
C LEU A 74 1.70 -3.57 14.97
N TYR A 75 2.17 -2.74 14.03
CA TYR A 75 1.31 -2.14 13.01
C TYR A 75 0.80 -3.19 12.01
N ILE A 76 1.66 -4.12 11.57
CA ILE A 76 1.28 -5.27 10.73
C ILE A 76 0.35 -6.20 11.49
N GLY A 77 0.66 -6.52 12.76
CA GLY A 77 -0.22 -7.31 13.62
C GLY A 77 -1.62 -6.70 13.69
N ALA A 78 -1.72 -5.40 13.93
CA ALA A 78 -2.99 -4.69 13.97
C ALA A 78 -3.74 -4.71 12.62
N GLN A 79 -3.04 -4.70 11.49
CA GLN A 79 -3.66 -4.83 10.16
C GLN A 79 -4.21 -6.24 9.94
N LEU A 80 -3.42 -7.27 10.26
CA LEU A 80 -3.83 -8.67 10.13
C LEU A 80 -5.01 -8.99 11.05
N THR A 81 -4.97 -8.55 12.31
CA THR A 81 -6.11 -8.67 13.24
C THR A 81 -7.35 -7.98 12.71
N GLY A 82 -7.22 -6.74 12.19
CA GLY A 82 -8.34 -6.03 11.58
C GLY A 82 -8.94 -6.80 10.39
N SER A 83 -8.07 -7.37 9.55
CA SER A 83 -8.50 -8.16 8.40
C SER A 83 -9.22 -9.45 8.78
N LEU A 84 -8.69 -10.18 9.77
CA LEU A 84 -9.33 -11.37 10.32
C LEU A 84 -10.71 -11.06 10.91
N LEU A 85 -10.81 -10.00 11.72
CA LEU A 85 -12.07 -9.59 12.33
C LEU A 85 -13.10 -9.16 11.28
N GLY A 86 -12.70 -8.38 10.28
CA GLY A 86 -13.60 -7.97 9.19
C GLY A 86 -14.10 -9.18 8.40
N SER A 87 -13.21 -10.13 8.09
CA SER A 87 -13.56 -11.36 7.38
C SER A 87 -14.49 -12.25 8.21
N LEU A 88 -14.25 -12.36 9.52
CA LEU A 88 -15.10 -13.14 10.44
C LEU A 88 -16.49 -12.51 10.56
N THR A 89 -16.58 -11.18 10.70
CA THR A 89 -17.85 -10.46 10.69
C THR A 89 -18.64 -10.77 9.42
N LEU A 90 -18.01 -10.73 8.25
CA LEU A 90 -18.69 -11.04 6.98
C LEU A 90 -19.18 -12.49 6.92
N LYS A 91 -18.34 -13.45 7.31
CA LYS A 91 -18.70 -14.88 7.34
C LYS A 91 -19.93 -15.13 8.21
N LEU A 92 -19.99 -14.51 9.38
CA LEU A 92 -21.10 -14.65 10.33
C LEU A 92 -22.35 -13.90 9.87
N MET A 93 -22.19 -12.66 9.39
CA MET A 93 -23.32 -11.80 9.01
C MET A 93 -24.08 -12.32 7.79
N PHE A 94 -23.37 -12.89 6.81
CA PHE A 94 -23.95 -13.37 5.55
C PHE A 94 -24.05 -14.89 5.44
N HIS A 95 -23.65 -15.65 6.48
CA HIS A 95 -23.60 -17.11 6.44
C HIS A 95 -22.84 -17.65 5.20
N VAL A 96 -21.69 -17.04 4.91
CA VAL A 96 -20.94 -17.23 3.66
C VAL A 96 -20.49 -18.69 3.51
N THR A 97 -20.87 -19.31 2.39
CA THR A 97 -20.38 -20.64 2.00
C THR A 97 -19.06 -20.52 1.24
N PRO A 98 -18.26 -21.60 1.11
CA PRO A 98 -17.03 -21.57 0.31
C PRO A 98 -17.22 -21.10 -1.14
N ALA A 99 -18.41 -21.31 -1.72
CA ALA A 99 -18.76 -20.85 -3.07
C ALA A 99 -18.84 -19.32 -3.21
N ALA A 100 -19.01 -18.60 -2.09
CA ALA A 100 -19.04 -17.14 -2.05
C ALA A 100 -17.75 -16.56 -1.45
N TYR A 101 -16.60 -17.15 -1.81
CA TYR A 101 -15.30 -16.66 -1.38
C TYR A 101 -15.07 -15.20 -1.82
N PHE A 102 -14.71 -14.35 -0.86
CA PHE A 102 -14.56 -12.89 -1.05
C PHE A 102 -13.10 -12.42 -0.98
N GLY A 103 -12.15 -13.35 -0.84
CA GLY A 103 -10.73 -13.05 -0.92
C GLY A 103 -10.25 -12.91 -2.36
N THR A 104 -8.96 -13.12 -2.59
CA THR A 104 -8.37 -13.07 -3.93
C THR A 104 -7.99 -14.46 -4.40
N THR A 105 -8.28 -14.74 -5.67
CA THR A 105 -7.84 -15.95 -6.38
C THR A 105 -7.36 -15.55 -7.78
N PRO A 106 -6.30 -16.19 -8.31
CA PRO A 106 -5.88 -15.96 -9.68
C PRO A 106 -6.94 -16.53 -10.63
N SER A 107 -7.27 -15.83 -11.73
CA SER A 107 -8.28 -16.32 -12.66
C SER A 107 -7.79 -17.57 -13.41
N ASP A 108 -6.63 -17.46 -14.08
CA ASP A 108 -6.12 -18.51 -14.96
C ASP A 108 -4.62 -18.75 -14.74
N SER A 109 -3.78 -17.73 -15.01
CA SER A 109 -2.33 -17.86 -14.93
C SER A 109 -1.76 -17.18 -13.69
N ALA A 110 -1.06 -17.96 -12.86
CA ALA A 110 -0.32 -17.44 -11.71
C ALA A 110 0.70 -16.36 -12.11
N ALA A 111 1.32 -16.49 -13.28
CA ALA A 111 2.28 -15.51 -13.79
C ALA A 111 1.58 -14.20 -14.20
N GLN A 112 0.41 -14.27 -14.86
CA GLN A 112 -0.37 -13.09 -15.21
C GLN A 112 -0.90 -12.39 -13.96
N ALA A 113 -1.43 -13.14 -12.99
CA ALA A 113 -1.90 -12.58 -11.72
C ALA A 113 -0.75 -11.92 -10.94
N LEU A 114 0.44 -12.55 -10.89
CA LEU A 114 1.61 -11.97 -10.25
C LEU A 114 2.07 -10.68 -10.95
N ALA A 115 2.15 -10.68 -12.28
CA ALA A 115 2.52 -9.48 -13.03
C ALA A 115 1.51 -8.34 -12.80
N ALA A 116 0.21 -8.65 -12.85
CA ALA A 116 -0.84 -7.70 -12.55
C ALA A 116 -0.69 -7.12 -11.14
N GLU A 117 -0.54 -7.98 -10.12
CA GLU A 117 -0.34 -7.55 -8.73
C GLU A 117 0.88 -6.66 -8.54
N ILE A 118 2.01 -6.96 -9.19
CA ILE A 118 3.22 -6.12 -9.13
C ILE A 118 2.93 -4.73 -9.71
N ILE A 119 2.29 -4.65 -10.89
CA ILE A 119 2.04 -3.39 -11.60
C ILE A 119 1.07 -2.49 -10.82
N ILE A 120 -0.07 -3.03 -10.38
CA ILE A 120 -1.07 -2.23 -9.65
C ILE A 120 -0.55 -1.79 -8.28
N SER A 121 0.25 -2.64 -7.62
CA SER A 121 0.89 -2.34 -6.34
C SER A 121 1.98 -1.27 -6.47
N PHE A 122 2.72 -1.31 -7.57
CA PHE A 122 3.65 -0.25 -7.96
C PHE A 122 2.93 1.08 -8.12
N LEU A 123 1.86 1.12 -8.92
CA LEU A 123 1.10 2.34 -9.17
C LEU A 123 0.51 2.90 -7.87
N LEU A 124 -0.06 2.03 -7.02
CA LEU A 124 -0.58 2.41 -5.71
C LEU A 124 0.50 3.10 -4.86
N MET A 125 1.68 2.47 -4.70
CA MET A 125 2.73 3.05 -3.85
C MET A 125 3.36 4.31 -4.47
N PHE A 126 3.46 4.37 -5.79
CA PHE A 126 3.93 5.56 -6.49
C PHE A 126 3.04 6.76 -6.17
N VAL A 127 1.71 6.59 -6.27
CA VAL A 127 0.73 7.65 -5.93
C VAL A 127 0.79 7.97 -4.44
N ILE A 128 0.80 6.97 -3.54
CA ILE A 128 0.94 7.18 -2.09
C ILE A 128 2.18 8.02 -1.78
N SER A 129 3.33 7.68 -2.39
CA SER A 129 4.59 8.41 -2.18
C SER A 129 4.46 9.85 -2.68
N GLY A 130 3.79 10.04 -3.82
CA GLY A 130 3.39 11.33 -4.39
C GLY A 130 2.65 12.24 -3.43
N VAL A 131 1.54 11.76 -2.89
CA VAL A 131 0.60 12.61 -2.15
C VAL A 131 0.85 12.64 -0.65
N ALA A 132 1.55 11.65 -0.09
CA ALA A 132 1.75 11.53 1.35
C ALA A 132 3.18 11.84 1.82
N THR A 133 4.18 11.87 0.92
CA THR A 133 5.60 12.05 1.34
C THR A 133 6.33 13.22 0.71
N ASP A 134 5.71 13.91 -0.25
CA ASP A 134 6.24 15.10 -0.90
C ASP A 134 5.49 16.34 -0.41
N ASN A 135 6.22 17.29 0.18
CA ASN A 135 5.65 18.52 0.75
C ASN A 135 5.09 19.47 -0.34
N ARG A 136 5.36 19.20 -1.61
CA ARG A 136 4.79 19.95 -2.76
C ARG A 136 3.38 19.49 -3.10
N ALA A 137 2.97 18.31 -2.65
CA ALA A 137 1.63 17.80 -2.90
C ALA A 137 0.60 18.45 -1.99
N VAL A 138 -0.63 18.59 -2.49
CA VAL A 138 -1.78 19.01 -1.68
C VAL A 138 -2.20 17.85 -0.80
N GLY A 139 -1.68 17.80 0.42
CA GLY A 139 -1.90 16.67 1.35
C GLY A 139 -3.37 16.40 1.66
N GLU A 140 -4.23 17.43 1.59
CA GLU A 140 -5.68 17.30 1.75
C GLU A 140 -6.33 16.44 0.67
N LEU A 141 -5.71 16.27 -0.50
CA LEU A 141 -6.18 15.42 -1.59
C LEU A 141 -5.60 13.99 -1.55
N ALA A 142 -4.83 13.64 -0.52
CA ALA A 142 -4.20 12.32 -0.43
C ALA A 142 -5.23 11.19 -0.39
N GLY A 143 -6.32 11.35 0.37
CA GLY A 143 -7.37 10.34 0.47
C GLY A 143 -8.05 10.04 -0.86
N ILE A 144 -8.44 11.07 -1.60
CA ILE A 144 -9.08 10.88 -2.92
C ILE A 144 -8.10 10.31 -3.94
N ALA A 145 -6.84 10.77 -3.97
CA ALA A 145 -5.85 10.25 -4.91
C ALA A 145 -5.58 8.75 -4.70
N VAL A 146 -5.40 8.33 -3.44
CA VAL A 146 -5.16 6.91 -3.12
C VAL A 146 -6.41 6.07 -3.37
N GLY A 147 -7.59 6.53 -2.95
CA GLY A 147 -8.85 5.83 -3.19
C GLY A 147 -9.17 5.64 -4.68
N MET A 148 -9.01 6.70 -5.47
CA MET A 148 -9.21 6.63 -6.93
C MET A 148 -8.20 5.71 -7.62
N THR A 149 -6.96 5.68 -7.14
CA THR A 149 -5.94 4.75 -7.65
C THR A 149 -6.32 3.30 -7.40
N ILE A 150 -6.84 2.99 -6.21
CA ILE A 150 -7.35 1.64 -5.90
C ILE A 150 -8.52 1.29 -6.80
N MET A 151 -9.49 2.21 -6.97
CA MET A 151 -10.63 1.99 -7.86
C MET A 151 -10.17 1.66 -9.29
N LEU A 152 -9.25 2.45 -9.85
CA LEU A 152 -8.70 2.22 -11.19
C LEU A 152 -7.98 0.88 -11.29
N ASN A 153 -7.18 0.53 -10.28
CA ASN A 153 -6.48 -0.74 -10.24
C ASN A 153 -7.44 -1.92 -10.20
N VAL A 154 -8.54 -1.82 -9.44
CA VAL A 154 -9.56 -2.88 -9.39
C VAL A 154 -10.29 -2.99 -10.73
N PHE A 155 -10.61 -1.87 -11.40
CA PHE A 155 -11.20 -1.89 -12.74
C PHE A 155 -10.35 -2.67 -13.76
N VAL A 156 -9.03 -2.51 -13.69
CA VAL A 156 -8.10 -3.12 -14.66
C VAL A 156 -7.73 -4.56 -14.28
N ALA A 157 -7.31 -4.79 -13.04
CA ALA A 157 -6.74 -6.08 -12.62
C ALA A 157 -7.72 -6.97 -11.86
N GLY A 158 -8.91 -6.48 -11.52
CA GLY A 158 -9.95 -7.24 -10.82
C GLY A 158 -10.26 -8.60 -11.48
N PRO A 159 -10.52 -8.65 -12.81
CA PRO A 159 -10.79 -9.91 -13.51
C PRO A 159 -9.59 -10.86 -13.62
N VAL A 160 -8.35 -10.37 -13.44
CA VAL A 160 -7.12 -11.15 -13.64
C VAL A 160 -6.59 -11.73 -12.32
N SER A 161 -6.53 -10.90 -11.27
CA SER A 161 -5.96 -11.28 -9.97
C SER A 161 -6.90 -11.06 -8.79
N GLY A 162 -8.05 -10.42 -8.97
CA GLY A 162 -8.88 -9.92 -7.86
C GLY A 162 -8.33 -8.64 -7.21
N ALA A 163 -7.27 -8.05 -7.79
CA ALA A 163 -6.66 -6.77 -7.42
C ALA A 163 -6.44 -6.61 -5.91
N SER A 164 -5.53 -7.41 -5.34
CA SER A 164 -5.24 -7.40 -3.90
C SER A 164 -4.53 -6.13 -3.46
N MET A 165 -3.34 -5.88 -4.04
CA MET A 165 -2.39 -4.85 -3.64
C MET A 165 -1.92 -4.91 -2.18
N ASN A 166 -2.43 -5.83 -1.36
CA ASN A 166 -2.35 -5.76 0.09
C ASN A 166 -2.35 -7.16 0.71
N PRO A 167 -1.23 -7.61 1.30
CA PRO A 167 -1.14 -8.91 1.96
C PRO A 167 -2.21 -9.14 3.04
N ALA A 168 -2.57 -8.12 3.83
CA ALA A 168 -3.62 -8.26 4.84
C ALA A 168 -4.99 -8.50 4.19
N ARG A 169 -5.27 -7.88 3.04
CA ARG A 169 -6.53 -8.03 2.30
C ARG A 169 -6.72 -9.42 1.71
N SER A 170 -5.64 -10.14 1.46
CA SER A 170 -5.71 -11.53 1.00
C SER A 170 -5.66 -12.54 2.15
N LEU A 171 -4.82 -12.29 3.17
CA LEU A 171 -4.62 -13.24 4.28
C LEU A 171 -5.85 -13.43 5.17
N GLY A 172 -6.55 -12.35 5.55
CA GLY A 172 -7.70 -12.45 6.44
C GLY A 172 -8.83 -13.33 5.88
N PRO A 173 -9.32 -13.04 4.66
CA PRO A 173 -10.30 -13.89 3.99
C PRO A 173 -9.83 -15.33 3.80
N ALA A 174 -8.57 -15.52 3.39
CA ALA A 174 -7.98 -16.84 3.18
C ALA A 174 -8.00 -17.70 4.45
N ILE A 175 -7.62 -17.12 5.60
CA ILE A 175 -7.62 -17.82 6.89
C ILE A 175 -9.03 -18.14 7.36
N VAL A 176 -9.96 -17.18 7.26
CA VAL A 176 -11.33 -17.35 7.76
C VAL A 176 -12.15 -18.34 6.91
N MET A 177 -11.88 -18.39 5.61
CA MET A 177 -12.57 -19.27 4.67
C MET A 177 -11.83 -20.58 4.37
N GLY A 178 -10.56 -20.71 4.79
CA GLY A 178 -9.73 -21.88 4.55
C GLY A 178 -9.29 -22.04 3.08
N VAL A 179 -9.16 -20.93 2.35
CA VAL A 179 -8.82 -20.92 0.91
C VAL A 179 -7.45 -20.28 0.73
N TYR A 180 -6.45 -21.07 0.31
CA TYR A 180 -5.04 -20.64 0.22
C TYR A 180 -4.49 -20.66 -1.21
N ASP A 181 -5.31 -21.02 -2.19
CA ASP A 181 -4.91 -21.15 -3.58
C ASP A 181 -4.36 -19.82 -4.13
N GLY A 182 -3.13 -19.86 -4.65
CA GLY A 182 -2.45 -18.68 -5.17
C GLY A 182 -2.08 -17.62 -4.14
N LEU A 183 -2.26 -17.87 -2.83
CA LEU A 183 -2.05 -16.86 -1.78
C LEU A 183 -0.66 -16.20 -1.84
N TRP A 184 0.38 -16.97 -2.17
CA TRP A 184 1.75 -16.47 -2.29
C TRP A 184 1.88 -15.31 -3.28
N ILE A 185 1.06 -15.26 -4.33
CA ILE A 185 1.04 -14.20 -5.34
C ILE A 185 0.70 -12.86 -4.67
N TYR A 186 -0.26 -12.89 -3.76
CA TYR A 186 -0.74 -11.71 -3.04
C TYR A 186 0.12 -11.31 -1.84
N ILE A 187 1.16 -12.08 -1.56
CA ILE A 187 2.24 -11.69 -0.65
C ILE A 187 3.39 -11.10 -1.47
N VAL A 188 3.91 -11.87 -2.43
CA VAL A 188 5.09 -11.51 -3.22
C VAL A 188 4.83 -10.32 -4.13
N GLY A 189 3.73 -10.36 -4.91
CA GLY A 189 3.39 -9.32 -5.89
C GLY A 189 3.28 -7.93 -5.24
N PRO A 190 2.44 -7.77 -4.19
CA PRO A 190 2.34 -6.51 -3.47
C PRO A 190 3.63 -6.03 -2.83
N LEU A 191 4.42 -6.91 -2.21
CA LEU A 191 5.71 -6.53 -1.63
C LEU A 191 6.67 -5.98 -2.68
N VAL A 192 6.83 -6.69 -3.79
CA VAL A 192 7.72 -6.28 -4.90
C VAL A 192 7.22 -4.98 -5.52
N GLY A 193 5.94 -4.91 -5.89
CA GLY A 193 5.35 -3.75 -6.53
C GLY A 193 5.42 -2.49 -5.66
N ILE A 194 4.99 -2.57 -4.40
CA ILE A 194 5.01 -1.41 -3.50
C ILE A 194 6.45 -0.96 -3.24
N MET A 195 7.40 -1.86 -2.97
CA MET A 195 8.80 -1.47 -2.79
C MET A 195 9.36 -0.77 -4.03
N ALA A 196 9.10 -1.31 -5.23
CA ALA A 196 9.52 -0.70 -6.48
C ALA A 196 8.87 0.67 -6.72
N GLY A 197 7.58 0.83 -6.44
CA GLY A 197 6.85 2.10 -6.60
C GLY A 197 7.39 3.19 -5.68
N GLY A 198 7.64 2.85 -4.41
CA GLY A 198 8.30 3.75 -3.47
C GLY A 198 9.72 4.10 -3.90
N PHE A 199 10.49 3.12 -4.38
CA PHE A 199 11.85 3.34 -4.87
C PHE A 199 11.90 4.31 -6.06
N VAL A 200 11.09 4.06 -7.09
CA VAL A 200 11.05 4.91 -8.29
C VAL A 200 10.61 6.33 -7.96
N TYR A 201 9.58 6.50 -7.13
CA TYR A 201 9.18 7.84 -6.70
C TYR A 201 10.31 8.57 -5.96
N ASN A 202 11.01 7.87 -5.07
CA ASN A 202 12.15 8.43 -4.37
C ASN A 202 13.28 8.84 -5.32
N LEU A 203 13.56 8.08 -6.37
CA LEU A 203 14.56 8.47 -7.38
C LEU A 203 14.17 9.76 -8.10
N ILE A 204 12.94 9.86 -8.58
CA ILE A 204 12.49 11.00 -9.39
C ILE A 204 12.48 12.29 -8.56
N ARG A 205 11.98 12.26 -7.32
CA ARG A 205 11.89 13.46 -6.47
C ARG A 205 13.25 14.06 -6.06
N PHE A 206 14.35 13.29 -6.13
CA PHE A 206 15.69 13.81 -5.79
C PHE A 206 16.30 14.69 -6.88
N THR A 207 15.71 14.71 -8.08
CA THR A 207 16.23 15.44 -9.25
C THR A 207 16.12 16.97 -9.11
N ASP A 208 15.35 17.47 -8.13
CA ASP A 208 15.14 18.91 -7.92
C ASP A 208 16.19 19.59 -7.02
N LYS A 209 17.19 18.85 -6.49
CA LYS A 209 18.34 19.47 -5.84
C LYS A 209 19.36 19.87 -6.91
N PRO A 210 19.81 21.14 -6.98
CA PRO A 210 20.80 21.55 -7.97
C PRO A 210 22.07 20.69 -7.82
N LEU A 211 22.67 20.28 -8.95
CA LEU A 211 23.86 19.40 -9.02
C LEU A 211 25.01 19.81 -8.07
N LYS A 212 25.05 21.11 -7.74
CA LYS A 212 25.98 21.76 -6.81
C LYS A 212 25.83 21.29 -5.35
N GLU A 213 24.64 20.88 -4.93
CA GLU A 213 24.41 20.29 -3.60
C GLU A 213 24.80 18.81 -3.56
N LEU A 214 24.59 18.07 -4.66
CA LEU A 214 24.98 16.67 -4.79
C LEU A 214 26.51 16.49 -4.77
N THR A 215 27.25 17.42 -5.38
CA THR A 215 28.72 17.41 -5.42
C THR A 215 29.37 17.90 -4.11
N ARG A 216 28.63 18.60 -3.24
CA ARG A 216 29.18 19.13 -1.97
C ARG A 216 29.54 18.03 -0.98
N ASN A 217 28.80 16.92 -0.99
CA ASN A 217 29.04 15.76 -0.12
C ASN A 217 30.20 14.85 -0.59
N GLY A 218 30.77 15.10 -1.78
CA GLY A 218 31.96 14.41 -2.28
C GLY A 218 33.30 15.05 -1.87
N SER A 219 33.28 16.18 -1.13
CA SER A 219 34.49 16.95 -0.81
C SER A 219 35.15 16.62 0.55
N PHE A 220 34.85 15.46 1.13
CA PHE A 220 35.55 14.96 2.33
C PHE A 220 37.05 14.66 2.11
N LEU A 221 37.56 14.73 0.88
CA LEU A 221 38.96 14.49 0.55
C LEU A 221 39.84 15.76 0.45
N ARG A 222 39.37 16.95 0.88
CA ARG A 222 40.17 18.19 0.78
C ARG A 222 40.63 18.83 2.09
N SER A 223 40.41 18.23 3.27
CA SER A 223 40.89 18.82 4.54
C SER A 223 42.19 18.22 5.10
N ALA A 224 42.82 17.25 4.42
CA ALA A 224 44.11 16.72 4.85
C ALA A 224 45.28 17.43 4.14
N SER A 225 45.60 18.67 4.53
CA SER A 225 46.99 19.15 4.52
C SER A 225 47.16 20.39 5.43
N PRO A 226 48.27 20.51 6.20
CA PRO A 226 48.35 21.37 7.38
C PRO A 226 48.61 22.85 7.06
N LYS A 227 48.01 23.74 7.86
CA LYS A 227 48.30 25.18 7.88
C LYS A 227 49.72 25.43 8.41
N HIS A 228 50.62 25.90 7.55
CA HIS A 228 51.87 26.52 8.02
C HIS A 228 51.52 27.88 8.64
N LYS A 229 51.68 28.00 9.97
CA LYS A 229 51.69 29.29 10.66
C LYS A 229 53.08 29.90 10.50
N THR A 230 53.15 31.11 9.96
CA THR A 230 54.21 32.07 10.27
C THR A 230 53.57 33.42 10.53
N SER A 231 53.56 33.77 11.81
CA SER A 231 53.30 35.11 12.33
C SER A 231 54.52 35.98 12.08
N THR A 232 54.32 37.20 11.58
CA THR A 232 55.15 38.34 11.98
C THR A 232 54.32 39.61 11.97
N SER A 233 54.48 40.33 13.06
CA SER A 233 53.76 41.51 13.53
C SER A 233 54.23 42.81 12.90
N LYS A 234 53.31 43.77 12.83
CA LYS A 234 53.44 45.23 13.08
C LYS A 234 54.84 45.86 12.92
N SER A 235 54.97 46.74 11.93
CA SER A 235 55.05 48.22 12.08
C SER A 235 55.20 48.85 10.70
#